data_AF-A0A1Y2CGM1-F1
#
_entry.id   AF-A0A1Y2CGM1-F1
#
_cell.length_a   1.000
_cell.length_b   1.000
_cell.length_c   1.000
_cell.angle_alpha   90.00
_cell.angle_beta   90.00
_cell.angle_gamma   90.00
#
_symmetry.space_group_name_H-M   'P 1'
#
loop_
_entity.id
_entity.type
_entity.pdbx_description
1 polymer ?
#
loop_
_entity_poly.entity_id
_entity_poly.type
_entity_poly.pdbx_seq_one_letter_code
_entity_poly.pdbx_strand_id
1 'polypeptide(L)'
;MGDDDCSKAYIYDPGSCQVKGYVDINSDKCYFKSDGTGNESYNKNLQINRVRYYDLDVNNTRALTEYGWCNFTVNNEDTTWIRKLSNSTLINQINIPGTHDSGTYAIGDTGLNLFGVRDVYGRTQEETVATHLKNDSVELSSSDEYHDYNHGTVTTIKIARFDTLEEVYKAIAKFSVLNTDTKKFKKEYNKFFYDKKGLFPTLNETRGKIILLTRGNWKYNATSSIGNELNIPDMGECEIYPVKNDQKYQKECYPHIHNSNSNVLVQDNYNLSTGKWKLVEEYLEHKIPIVYNDIEYSMYNDLTNSFYDVKNATALTVDFINIQGFAGGIGIYNEANKMNNNLSKYIGESKKIHNHWFILDYPTNDLVRKIRNSMTPYSLEKRNEQINIIQIDDFVVYTDLDYYIESKEDACLQLRNQYLTCSSNYLKAGYKCCRNQYAKVDKVDNVGNWAKEKGEWCGIGYERCSFEVLGFHCCSSINPDYGIYCNHVRITLIKITN
;
A
#
# COMPACT_ATOMS: atom_id res chain seq x y z
N MET A 1 6.03 -13.03 12.84
CA MET A 1 5.38 -14.25 12.30
C MET A 1 6.48 -15.19 11.83
N GLY A 2 6.18 -16.34 11.22
CA GLY A 2 7.11 -16.96 10.27
C GLY A 2 6.93 -16.31 8.91
N ASP A 3 7.96 -16.32 8.06
CA ASP A 3 7.78 -16.01 6.64
C ASP A 3 6.97 -17.14 5.99
N ASP A 4 5.72 -16.87 5.64
CA ASP A 4 4.86 -17.78 4.88
C ASP A 4 5.35 -17.83 3.42
N ASP A 5 6.42 -18.61 3.23
CA ASP A 5 7.05 -18.84 1.95
C ASP A 5 6.14 -19.68 1.04
N CYS A 6 5.22 -18.99 0.36
CA CYS A 6 4.33 -19.54 -0.65
C CYS A 6 5.09 -20.24 -1.80
N SER A 7 6.39 -19.99 -1.99
CA SER A 7 7.25 -20.76 -2.90
C SER A 7 7.55 -22.19 -2.41
N LYS A 8 6.95 -22.62 -1.28
CA LYS A 8 6.90 -24.02 -0.80
C LYS A 8 5.49 -24.62 -0.71
N ALA A 9 4.43 -23.82 -0.82
CA ALA A 9 3.02 -24.29 -0.74
C ALA A 9 2.51 -24.98 -2.03
N TYR A 10 3.39 -25.19 -3.01
CA TYR A 10 3.20 -25.44 -4.44
C TYR A 10 2.23 -26.55 -4.92
N ILE A 11 1.66 -27.38 -4.04
CA ILE A 11 1.09 -28.68 -4.44
C ILE A 11 -0.45 -28.74 -4.37
N TYR A 12 -1.11 -27.92 -3.52
CA TYR A 12 -2.55 -28.12 -3.25
C TYR A 12 -3.48 -26.90 -3.37
N ASP A 13 -3.14 -25.71 -2.86
CA ASP A 13 -4.03 -24.54 -3.01
C ASP A 13 -3.30 -23.18 -2.90
N PRO A 14 -3.03 -22.47 -4.03
CA PRO A 14 -2.54 -21.09 -4.00
C PRO A 14 -3.49 -20.10 -3.30
N GLY A 15 -4.79 -20.41 -3.25
CA GLY A 15 -5.80 -19.62 -2.55
C GLY A 15 -5.65 -19.62 -1.02
N SER A 16 -4.79 -20.49 -0.47
CA SER A 16 -4.41 -20.45 0.95
C SER A 16 -3.40 -19.35 1.29
N CYS A 17 -2.70 -18.80 0.30
CA CYS A 17 -1.75 -17.71 0.50
C CYS A 17 -2.46 -16.35 0.64
N GLN A 18 -1.84 -15.44 1.41
CA GLN A 18 -2.27 -14.04 1.44
C GLN A 18 -2.07 -13.41 0.04
N VAL A 19 -3.11 -12.72 -0.45
CA VAL A 19 -3.05 -12.02 -1.74
C VAL A 19 -2.11 -10.82 -1.59
N LYS A 20 -0.97 -10.86 -2.28
CA LYS A 20 0.01 -9.75 -2.32
C LYS A 20 -0.44 -8.61 -3.25
N GLY A 21 -1.34 -8.89 -4.21
CA GLY A 21 -1.99 -7.84 -4.99
C GLY A 21 -2.64 -8.34 -6.28
N TYR A 22 -2.57 -7.51 -7.33
CA TYR A 22 -3.10 -7.82 -8.66
C TYR A 22 -2.06 -7.52 -9.74
N VAL A 23 -1.99 -8.37 -10.77
CA VAL A 23 -1.13 -8.23 -11.94
C VAL A 23 -1.94 -8.34 -13.24
N ASP A 24 -1.45 -7.69 -14.28
CA ASP A 24 -1.96 -7.86 -15.64
C ASP A 24 -1.24 -9.05 -16.31
N ILE A 25 -1.94 -10.17 -16.51
CA ILE A 25 -1.41 -11.37 -17.17
C ILE A 25 -1.56 -11.28 -18.69
N ASN A 26 -0.55 -11.82 -19.39
CA ASN A 26 -0.51 -11.90 -20.85
C ASN A 26 -0.08 -13.31 -21.25
N SER A 27 -0.95 -14.28 -20.95
CA SER A 27 -0.65 -15.71 -21.10
C SER A 27 -1.92 -16.54 -21.28
N ASP A 28 -2.02 -17.29 -22.39
CA ASP A 28 -3.00 -18.36 -22.57
C ASP A 28 -2.78 -19.57 -21.64
N LYS A 29 -1.64 -19.58 -20.93
CA LYS A 29 -1.13 -20.72 -20.18
C LYS A 29 -0.48 -20.31 -18.87
N CYS A 30 -0.78 -21.05 -17.81
CA CYS A 30 -0.15 -20.93 -16.51
C CYS A 30 0.42 -22.30 -16.11
N TYR A 31 1.47 -22.30 -15.29
CA TYR A 31 2.34 -23.46 -15.08
C TYR A 31 2.50 -23.80 -13.60
N PHE A 32 2.81 -25.05 -13.28
CA PHE A 32 3.12 -25.48 -11.92
C PHE A 32 4.49 -25.01 -11.38
N LYS A 33 5.22 -24.13 -12.10
CA LYS A 33 6.52 -23.58 -11.71
C LYS A 33 6.76 -22.17 -12.23
N SER A 34 7.53 -21.38 -11.47
CA SER A 34 7.92 -20.02 -11.85
C SER A 34 8.92 -19.96 -13.02
N ASP A 35 9.68 -21.02 -13.29
CA ASP A 35 10.56 -21.15 -14.47
C ASP A 35 9.79 -21.46 -15.77
N GLY A 36 8.46 -21.66 -15.70
CA GLY A 36 7.64 -22.06 -16.85
C GLY A 36 7.83 -23.50 -17.32
N THR A 37 8.56 -24.33 -16.56
CA THR A 37 8.72 -25.77 -16.86
C THR A 37 7.68 -26.62 -16.13
N GLY A 38 7.57 -27.89 -16.52
CA GLY A 38 6.55 -28.80 -16.01
C GLY A 38 5.21 -28.64 -16.74
N ASN A 39 4.16 -29.18 -16.14
CA ASN A 39 2.84 -29.22 -16.77
C ASN A 39 2.14 -27.84 -16.72
N GLU A 40 1.25 -27.62 -17.67
CA GLU A 40 0.29 -26.51 -17.64
C GLU A 40 -0.72 -26.75 -16.50
N SER A 41 -0.76 -25.84 -15.53
CA SER A 41 -1.78 -25.80 -14.48
C SER A 41 -3.10 -25.18 -14.99
N TYR A 42 -3.00 -24.32 -16.01
CA TYR A 42 -4.14 -23.79 -16.75
C TYR A 42 -3.79 -23.68 -18.24
N ASN A 43 -4.69 -24.12 -19.11
CA ASN A 43 -4.44 -24.27 -20.55
C ASN A 43 -5.58 -23.75 -21.45
N LYS A 44 -6.36 -22.79 -20.95
CA LYS A 44 -7.41 -22.11 -21.72
C LYS A 44 -7.04 -20.64 -21.84
N ASN A 45 -7.44 -20.00 -22.94
CA ASN A 45 -7.34 -18.55 -23.10
C ASN A 45 -8.01 -17.85 -21.89
N LEU A 46 -7.23 -17.05 -21.16
CA LEU A 46 -7.68 -16.32 -19.99
C LEU A 46 -8.26 -14.98 -20.44
N GLN A 47 -9.60 -14.89 -20.55
CA GLN A 47 -10.31 -13.64 -20.85
C GLN A 47 -10.31 -12.61 -19.70
N ILE A 48 -9.52 -12.85 -18.65
CA ILE A 48 -9.37 -11.97 -17.49
C ILE A 48 -7.94 -11.45 -17.51
N ASN A 49 -7.74 -10.24 -18.06
CA ASN A 49 -6.41 -9.65 -18.18
C ASN A 49 -5.79 -9.35 -16.82
N ARG A 50 -6.57 -9.04 -15.77
CA ARG A 50 -6.06 -8.66 -14.44
C ARG A 50 -6.54 -9.62 -13.35
N VAL A 51 -5.59 -10.35 -12.77
CA VAL A 51 -5.83 -11.44 -11.79
C VAL A 51 -5.12 -11.15 -10.47
N ARG A 52 -5.40 -11.95 -9.43
CA ARG A 52 -4.70 -11.83 -8.14
C ARG A 52 -3.33 -12.48 -8.23
N TYR A 53 -2.38 -12.01 -7.42
CA TYR A 53 -1.14 -12.72 -7.21
C TYR A 53 -0.82 -12.94 -5.73
N TYR A 54 -0.12 -14.05 -5.50
CA TYR A 54 0.36 -14.52 -4.21
C TYR A 54 1.89 -14.47 -4.13
N ASP A 55 2.58 -14.48 -5.27
CA ASP A 55 4.04 -14.32 -5.36
C ASP A 55 4.51 -13.84 -6.74
N LEU A 56 5.73 -13.31 -6.86
CA LEU A 56 6.32 -12.80 -8.11
C LEU A 56 7.73 -13.34 -8.34
N ASP A 57 7.94 -13.98 -9.50
CA ASP A 57 9.26 -14.27 -10.05
C ASP A 57 9.55 -13.24 -11.14
N VAL A 58 10.17 -12.14 -10.73
CA VAL A 58 10.53 -11.01 -11.61
C VAL A 58 11.57 -11.43 -12.64
N ASN A 59 12.43 -12.42 -12.34
CA ASN A 59 13.47 -12.89 -13.26
C ASN A 59 12.87 -13.66 -14.45
N ASN A 60 11.84 -14.47 -14.18
CA ASN A 60 11.11 -15.23 -15.20
C ASN A 60 9.82 -14.54 -15.69
N THR A 61 9.61 -13.26 -15.33
CA THR A 61 8.41 -12.44 -15.61
C THR A 61 7.08 -13.16 -15.36
N ARG A 62 7.01 -13.91 -14.26
CA ARG A 62 5.86 -14.75 -13.89
C ARG A 62 5.31 -14.42 -12.50
N ALA A 63 4.00 -14.52 -12.37
CA ALA A 63 3.28 -14.30 -11.13
C ALA A 63 2.53 -15.58 -10.73
N LEU A 64 2.57 -15.93 -9.44
CA LEU A 64 1.76 -17.01 -8.87
C LEU A 64 0.34 -16.49 -8.65
N THR A 65 -0.61 -17.01 -9.42
CA THR A 65 -2.03 -16.62 -9.42
C THR A 65 -2.91 -17.79 -8.97
N GLU A 66 -4.24 -17.61 -8.91
CA GLU A 66 -5.16 -18.74 -8.70
C GLU A 66 -5.15 -19.78 -9.85
N TYR A 67 -4.50 -19.48 -10.98
CA TYR A 67 -4.29 -20.38 -12.11
C TYR A 67 -2.89 -21.02 -12.12
N GLY A 68 -2.03 -20.72 -11.14
CA GLY A 68 -0.61 -21.07 -11.12
C GLY A 68 0.28 -19.95 -11.67
N TRP A 69 1.50 -20.29 -12.13
CA TRP A 69 2.48 -19.32 -12.61
C TRP A 69 2.20 -18.89 -14.05
N CYS A 70 1.57 -17.72 -14.19
CA CYS A 70 1.24 -17.10 -15.47
C CYS A 70 2.31 -16.07 -15.84
N ASN A 71 2.59 -15.85 -17.14
CA ASN A 71 3.37 -14.69 -17.57
C ASN A 71 2.58 -13.40 -17.25
N PHE A 72 3.23 -12.42 -16.62
CA PHE A 72 2.63 -11.10 -16.39
C PHE A 72 3.38 -10.00 -17.14
N THR A 73 2.63 -8.99 -17.57
CA THR A 73 3.20 -7.77 -18.12
C THR A 73 3.57 -6.87 -16.95
N VAL A 74 4.84 -6.45 -16.86
CA VAL A 74 5.26 -5.43 -15.88
C VAL A 74 4.62 -4.10 -16.28
N ASN A 75 3.48 -3.77 -15.67
CA ASN A 75 2.73 -2.56 -15.97
C ASN A 75 3.45 -1.31 -15.40
N ASN A 76 4.38 -0.79 -16.19
CA ASN A 76 5.16 0.40 -15.86
C ASN A 76 4.33 1.69 -15.82
N GLU A 77 3.00 1.69 -16.01
CA GLU A 77 2.22 2.90 -15.76
C GLU A 77 2.34 3.37 -14.30
N ASP A 78 2.41 2.46 -13.34
CA ASP A 78 2.50 2.83 -11.92
C ASP A 78 3.85 3.48 -11.57
N THR A 79 4.92 3.08 -12.24
CA THR A 79 6.27 3.67 -12.09
C THR A 79 6.51 4.89 -12.98
N THR A 80 5.68 5.12 -14.01
CA THR A 80 5.92 6.19 -15.02
C THR A 80 4.76 7.16 -15.25
N TRP A 81 3.63 7.09 -14.54
CA TRP A 81 2.46 7.95 -14.85
C TRP A 81 2.76 9.45 -14.90
N ILE A 82 3.64 9.95 -14.01
CA ILE A 82 4.09 11.36 -14.02
C ILE A 82 4.83 11.73 -15.32
N ARG A 83 5.48 10.77 -16.02
CA ARG A 83 6.13 10.97 -17.33
C ARG A 83 5.13 11.48 -18.38
N LYS A 84 3.91 10.95 -18.37
CA LYS A 84 2.83 11.21 -19.34
C LYS A 84 2.25 12.64 -19.23
N LEU A 85 2.49 13.32 -18.10
CA LEU A 85 2.00 14.68 -17.83
C LEU A 85 2.87 15.75 -18.52
N SER A 86 2.31 16.93 -18.76
CA SER A 86 3.04 18.05 -19.40
C SER A 86 4.27 18.50 -18.59
N ASN A 87 5.21 19.17 -19.24
CA ASN A 87 6.38 19.77 -18.58
C ASN A 87 6.01 21.05 -17.83
N SER A 88 4.96 21.76 -18.26
CA SER A 88 4.49 23.01 -17.67
C SER A 88 3.60 22.83 -16.44
N THR A 89 3.07 21.63 -16.19
CA THR A 89 2.25 21.32 -15.01
C THR A 89 3.03 21.61 -13.72
N LEU A 90 2.45 22.41 -12.82
CA LEU A 90 2.98 22.65 -11.47
C LEU A 90 2.66 21.44 -10.58
N ILE A 91 3.57 21.07 -9.66
CA ILE A 91 3.38 19.83 -8.88
C ILE A 91 2.13 19.85 -7.98
N ASN A 92 1.70 21.02 -7.50
CA ASN A 92 0.45 21.15 -6.76
C ASN A 92 -0.81 20.92 -7.60
N GLN A 93 -0.73 20.93 -8.94
CA GLN A 93 -1.89 20.63 -9.81
C GLN A 93 -2.09 19.13 -10.02
N ILE A 94 -1.20 18.31 -9.47
CA ILE A 94 -1.19 16.85 -9.58
C ILE A 94 -1.83 16.27 -8.32
N ASN A 95 -2.76 15.32 -8.47
CA ASN A 95 -3.25 14.56 -7.32
C ASN A 95 -2.21 13.49 -6.98
N ILE A 96 -1.58 13.61 -5.82
CA ILE A 96 -0.47 12.75 -5.41
C ILE A 96 -0.92 11.84 -4.26
N PRO A 97 -0.88 10.51 -4.41
CA PRO A 97 -0.91 9.59 -3.29
C PRO A 97 0.49 9.57 -2.65
N GLY A 98 0.56 9.87 -1.35
CA GLY A 98 1.77 9.79 -0.51
C GLY A 98 1.57 8.84 0.66
N THR A 99 2.66 8.46 1.32
CA THR A 99 2.64 7.55 2.48
C THR A 99 2.84 8.32 3.79
N HIS A 100 2.02 8.04 4.80
CA HIS A 100 2.21 8.53 6.16
C HIS A 100 3.30 7.71 6.87
N ASP A 101 4.22 8.38 7.57
CA ASP A 101 5.38 7.80 8.26
C ASP A 101 6.12 6.69 7.45
N SER A 102 6.48 7.01 6.22
CA SER A 102 6.94 6.07 5.17
C SER A 102 8.10 5.14 5.56
N GLY A 103 8.88 5.50 6.58
CA GLY A 103 10.02 4.71 7.09
C GLY A 103 9.64 3.60 8.07
N THR A 104 8.40 3.55 8.54
CA THR A 104 7.95 2.54 9.55
C THR A 104 7.85 1.12 9.00
N TYR A 105 7.95 0.91 7.68
CA TYR A 105 7.86 -0.42 7.07
C TYR A 105 8.88 -1.44 7.63
N ALA A 106 10.02 -0.95 8.15
CA ALA A 106 11.07 -1.77 8.79
C ALA A 106 10.81 -2.07 10.29
N ILE A 107 9.67 -1.62 10.84
CA ILE A 107 9.21 -2.01 12.18
C ILE A 107 8.66 -3.44 12.10
N GLY A 108 9.25 -4.31 12.91
CA GLY A 108 9.08 -5.77 12.88
C GLY A 108 10.42 -6.47 12.61
N ASP A 109 11.14 -6.05 11.57
CA ASP A 109 12.27 -6.79 10.99
C ASP A 109 13.56 -6.75 11.84
N THR A 110 13.68 -5.78 12.75
CA THR A 110 14.96 -5.38 13.38
C THR A 110 14.98 -5.48 14.91
N GLY A 111 13.95 -6.06 15.55
CA GLY A 111 13.86 -6.06 17.02
C GLY A 111 12.95 -7.11 17.65
N LEU A 112 13.07 -7.22 18.98
CA LEU A 112 12.33 -8.17 19.81
C LEU A 112 10.87 -7.71 19.97
N ASN A 113 10.02 -8.09 19.00
CA ASN A 113 8.62 -7.70 18.95
C ASN A 113 7.76 -8.51 19.95
N LEU A 114 7.82 -8.11 21.22
CA LEU A 114 7.01 -8.68 22.28
C LEU A 114 5.52 -8.41 22.01
N PHE A 115 4.75 -9.49 21.85
CA PHE A 115 3.29 -9.51 21.68
C PHE A 115 2.75 -8.81 20.41
N GLY A 116 3.58 -8.47 19.41
CA GLY A 116 3.14 -7.85 18.15
C GLY A 116 2.75 -6.37 18.26
N VAL A 117 2.84 -5.79 19.46
CA VAL A 117 2.35 -4.44 19.79
C VAL A 117 2.96 -3.36 18.89
N ARG A 118 4.23 -3.50 18.50
CA ARG A 118 4.92 -2.52 17.64
C ARG A 118 4.36 -2.45 16.23
N ASP A 119 3.92 -3.58 15.68
CA ASP A 119 3.36 -3.62 14.32
C ASP A 119 1.92 -3.09 14.29
N VAL A 120 1.20 -3.22 15.40
CA VAL A 120 -0.21 -2.79 15.55
C VAL A 120 -0.36 -1.27 15.75
N TYR A 121 0.62 -0.63 16.39
CA TYR A 121 0.56 0.79 16.80
C TYR A 121 1.70 1.67 16.27
N GLY A 122 2.77 1.11 15.71
CA GLY A 122 3.93 1.88 15.21
C GLY A 122 4.20 1.73 13.71
N ARG A 123 3.70 0.67 13.07
CA ARG A 123 3.83 0.48 11.62
C ARG A 123 2.65 1.16 10.90
N THR A 124 2.96 1.85 9.81
CA THR A 124 1.99 2.55 8.94
C THR A 124 2.05 2.10 7.48
N GLN A 125 3.10 1.37 7.08
CA GLN A 125 3.34 0.96 5.69
C GLN A 125 3.81 -0.50 5.53
N GLU A 126 3.58 -1.03 4.33
CA GLU A 126 4.19 -2.27 3.82
C GLU A 126 5.22 -1.99 2.70
N GLU A 127 5.02 -0.94 1.90
CA GLU A 127 5.92 -0.51 0.81
C GLU A 127 6.21 1.01 0.92
N THR A 128 7.32 1.49 0.33
CA THR A 128 7.75 2.90 0.47
C THR A 128 7.66 3.68 -0.86
N VAL A 129 6.80 4.70 -0.91
CA VAL A 129 6.84 5.75 -1.95
C VAL A 129 6.54 7.12 -1.33
N ALA A 130 7.45 8.08 -1.59
CA ALA A 130 7.41 9.49 -1.16
C ALA A 130 7.39 9.73 0.37
N THR A 131 8.51 10.22 0.91
CA THR A 131 8.70 10.51 2.34
C THR A 131 8.26 11.93 2.71
N HIS A 132 7.31 12.07 3.64
CA HIS A 132 7.09 13.31 4.37
C HIS A 132 8.12 13.44 5.50
N LEU A 133 8.85 14.57 5.55
CA LEU A 133 9.79 14.86 6.63
C LEU A 133 9.13 15.78 7.66
N LYS A 134 8.36 15.18 8.56
CA LYS A 134 7.97 15.81 9.82
C LYS A 134 9.23 16.07 10.64
N ASN A 135 9.36 17.25 11.24
CA ASN A 135 10.53 17.63 12.03
C ASN A 135 10.46 17.06 13.46
N ASP A 136 10.09 15.78 13.57
CA ASP A 136 10.04 15.03 14.83
C ASP A 136 11.47 14.68 15.26
N SER A 137 12.12 15.63 15.92
CA SER A 137 13.44 15.51 16.56
C SER A 137 14.39 14.54 15.84
N VAL A 138 14.79 14.91 14.61
CA VAL A 138 16.11 14.50 14.08
C VAL A 138 17.19 15.27 14.84
N GLU A 139 17.17 15.11 16.16
CA GLU A 139 18.20 15.56 17.06
C GLU A 139 19.45 14.78 16.71
N LEU A 140 20.52 15.51 16.38
CA LEU A 140 21.88 14.98 16.39
C LEU A 140 22.29 14.77 17.85
N SER A 141 21.58 13.85 18.52
CA SER A 141 21.74 13.56 19.94
C SER A 141 23.09 12.90 20.18
N SER A 142 23.82 13.42 21.16
CA SER A 142 25.04 12.82 21.66
C SER A 142 24.80 11.59 22.56
N SER A 143 23.54 11.20 22.81
CA SER A 143 23.23 10.05 23.66
C SER A 143 23.09 8.72 22.90
N ASP A 144 23.78 7.71 23.43
CA ASP A 144 23.38 6.30 23.56
C ASP A 144 22.03 5.87 22.94
N GLU A 145 20.94 6.45 23.45
CA GLU A 145 19.69 5.70 23.63
C GLU A 145 18.45 6.53 23.28
N TYR A 146 17.70 6.10 22.27
CA TYR A 146 16.31 6.54 22.09
C TYR A 146 15.42 5.75 23.07
N HIS A 147 14.83 6.47 24.01
CA HIS A 147 13.91 5.93 25.01
C HIS A 147 12.47 6.25 24.61
N ASP A 148 11.73 5.26 24.10
CA ASP A 148 10.27 5.36 24.03
C ASP A 148 9.70 5.29 25.46
N TYR A 149 9.15 6.42 25.93
CA TYR A 149 8.52 6.54 27.24
C TYR A 149 7.00 6.27 27.21
N ASN A 150 6.37 6.20 26.05
CA ASN A 150 4.90 6.18 25.92
C ASN A 150 4.27 4.82 26.27
N HIS A 151 5.08 3.77 26.47
CA HIS A 151 4.60 2.39 26.66
C HIS A 151 5.05 1.72 27.97
N GLY A 152 5.41 2.50 28.99
CA GLY A 152 5.60 2.01 30.38
C GLY A 152 6.83 1.12 30.65
N THR A 153 7.46 0.57 29.62
CA THR A 153 8.76 -0.13 29.68
C THR A 153 9.72 0.44 28.66
N VAL A 154 10.73 1.17 29.14
CA VAL A 154 11.77 1.81 28.33
C VAL A 154 12.50 0.77 27.48
N THR A 155 12.30 0.82 26.17
CA THR A 155 12.88 -0.13 25.22
C THR A 155 13.89 0.58 24.33
N THR A 156 15.14 0.69 24.81
CA THR A 156 16.25 1.32 24.08
C THR A 156 16.46 0.66 22.71
N ILE A 157 16.23 1.41 21.63
CA ILE A 157 16.56 0.98 20.26
C ILE A 157 17.89 1.62 19.86
N LYS A 158 18.88 0.79 19.51
CA LYS A 158 20.10 1.27 18.84
C LYS A 158 19.84 1.45 17.34
N ILE A 159 19.18 2.55 16.99
CA ILE A 159 19.07 3.01 15.61
C ILE A 159 20.48 3.36 15.11
N ALA A 160 20.84 2.94 13.90
CA ALA A 160 22.09 3.37 13.28
C ALA A 160 22.03 4.89 13.04
N ARG A 161 22.82 5.66 13.79
CA ARG A 161 22.76 7.13 13.77
C ARG A 161 23.31 7.71 12.47
N PHE A 162 22.96 8.97 12.25
CA PHE A 162 23.58 9.85 11.27
C PHE A 162 24.42 10.85 12.04
N ASP A 163 25.75 10.84 11.85
CA ASP A 163 26.65 11.75 12.57
C ASP A 163 26.53 13.20 12.06
N THR A 164 25.93 13.38 10.88
CA THR A 164 25.66 14.69 10.28
C THR A 164 24.33 14.70 9.52
N LEU A 165 23.78 15.88 9.30
CA LEU A 165 22.62 16.09 8.40
C LEU A 165 22.90 15.56 6.98
N GLU A 166 24.12 15.70 6.45
CA GLU A 166 24.48 15.17 5.13
C GLU A 166 24.22 13.65 5.04
N GLU A 167 24.42 12.90 6.12
CA GLU A 167 24.12 11.47 6.14
C GLU A 167 22.62 11.16 6.12
N VAL A 168 21.79 12.04 6.72
CA VAL A 168 20.32 11.98 6.60
C VAL A 168 19.91 12.20 5.14
N TYR A 169 20.43 13.23 4.47
CA TYR A 169 20.15 13.50 3.05
C TYR A 169 20.66 12.36 2.13
N LYS A 170 21.80 11.75 2.46
CA LYS A 170 22.37 10.56 1.80
C LYS A 170 21.48 9.32 1.99
N ALA A 171 20.90 9.12 3.18
CA ALA A 171 19.92 8.07 3.42
C ALA A 171 18.63 8.31 2.64
N ILE A 172 18.05 9.52 2.70
CA ILE A 172 16.88 9.93 1.93
C ILE A 172 17.11 9.66 0.44
N ALA A 173 18.25 10.08 -0.13
CA ALA A 173 18.58 9.85 -1.53
C ALA A 173 18.77 8.36 -1.86
N LYS A 174 19.40 7.57 -0.96
CA LYS A 174 19.58 6.12 -1.11
C LYS A 174 18.26 5.35 -1.14
N PHE A 175 17.26 5.77 -0.36
CA PHE A 175 15.94 5.12 -0.31
C PHE A 175 14.95 5.70 -1.36
N SER A 176 15.06 6.97 -1.73
CA SER A 176 14.15 7.63 -2.69
C SER A 176 14.51 7.41 -4.16
N VAL A 177 15.78 7.12 -4.47
CA VAL A 177 16.23 6.88 -5.85
C VAL A 177 16.33 5.37 -6.09
N LEU A 178 15.49 4.86 -6.99
CA LEU A 178 15.48 3.44 -7.39
C LEU A 178 16.86 3.02 -7.93
N ASN A 179 17.61 2.30 -7.10
CA ASN A 179 19.04 2.09 -7.32
C ASN A 179 19.35 0.72 -7.94
N THR A 180 19.32 0.65 -9.27
CA THR A 180 19.71 -0.53 -10.06
C THR A 180 21.22 -0.61 -10.36
N ASP A 181 22.04 0.35 -9.91
CA ASP A 181 23.47 0.43 -10.19
C ASP A 181 24.27 0.86 -8.95
N THR A 182 24.89 -0.13 -8.30
CA THR A 182 25.67 0.05 -7.05
C THR A 182 26.85 1.01 -7.16
N LYS A 183 27.19 1.52 -8.36
CA LYS A 183 28.34 2.40 -8.63
C LYS A 183 27.96 3.87 -8.89
N LYS A 184 26.69 4.26 -8.73
CA LYS A 184 26.15 5.50 -9.37
C LYS A 184 26.07 6.80 -8.54
N PHE A 185 26.45 6.84 -7.25
CA PHE A 185 26.60 8.11 -6.50
C PHE A 185 27.86 8.89 -6.90
N LYS A 186 28.00 9.19 -8.20
CA LYS A 186 29.07 10.00 -8.81
C LYS A 186 28.77 11.52 -8.80
N LYS A 187 27.71 11.93 -8.11
CA LYS A 187 27.27 13.32 -7.94
C LYS A 187 27.02 13.57 -6.45
N GLU A 188 27.31 14.78 -5.99
CA GLU A 188 27.05 15.23 -4.62
C GLU A 188 25.55 15.13 -4.29
N TYR A 189 25.20 14.79 -3.05
CA TYR A 189 23.82 14.45 -2.67
C TYR A 189 22.85 15.62 -2.87
N ASN A 190 23.26 16.85 -2.61
CA ASN A 190 22.49 18.07 -2.89
C ASN A 190 21.96 18.15 -4.34
N LYS A 191 22.69 17.61 -5.34
CA LYS A 191 22.30 17.65 -6.76
C LYS A 191 21.15 16.70 -7.13
N PHE A 192 20.74 15.82 -6.22
CA PHE A 192 19.52 15.03 -6.36
C PHE A 192 18.27 15.78 -5.86
N PHE A 193 18.41 16.91 -5.19
CA PHE A 193 17.28 17.66 -4.63
C PHE A 193 16.89 18.88 -5.50
N TYR A 194 15.63 19.32 -5.37
CA TYR A 194 15.18 20.62 -5.88
C TYR A 194 15.62 21.74 -4.92
N ASP A 195 16.33 22.72 -5.48
CA ASP A 195 17.15 23.70 -4.79
C ASP A 195 16.76 25.18 -5.05
N LYS A 196 15.88 25.41 -6.04
CA LYS A 196 15.37 26.75 -6.35
C LYS A 196 14.30 27.18 -5.34
N LYS A 197 14.11 28.50 -5.23
CA LYS A 197 13.00 29.08 -4.45
C LYS A 197 11.69 29.05 -5.23
N GLY A 198 10.71 28.33 -4.71
CA GLY A 198 9.33 28.34 -5.21
C GLY A 198 8.56 27.14 -4.69
N LEU A 199 7.50 27.37 -3.92
CA LEU A 199 6.74 26.33 -3.22
C LEU A 199 6.26 25.21 -4.18
N PHE A 200 5.78 25.61 -5.37
CA PHE A 200 5.28 24.72 -6.41
C PHE A 200 6.06 24.88 -7.73
N PRO A 201 7.13 24.09 -7.94
CA PRO A 201 7.81 24.01 -9.22
C PRO A 201 7.00 23.35 -10.33
N THR A 202 7.42 23.60 -11.58
CA THR A 202 6.97 22.81 -12.73
C THR A 202 7.62 21.42 -12.76
N LEU A 203 6.96 20.45 -13.41
CA LEU A 203 7.53 19.13 -13.66
C LEU A 203 8.83 19.20 -14.50
N ASN A 204 8.98 20.20 -15.37
CA ASN A 204 10.20 20.42 -16.14
C ASN A 204 11.45 20.68 -15.26
N GLU A 205 11.28 21.30 -14.09
CA GLU A 205 12.39 21.68 -13.21
C GLU A 205 12.76 20.61 -12.17
N THR A 206 11.90 19.60 -12.03
CA THR A 206 11.92 18.62 -10.93
C THR A 206 11.98 17.16 -11.39
N ARG A 207 11.73 16.86 -12.67
CA ARG A 207 11.99 15.52 -13.22
C ARG A 207 13.43 15.08 -12.96
N GLY A 208 13.60 13.93 -12.33
CA GLY A 208 14.90 13.41 -11.90
C GLY A 208 15.45 14.02 -10.60
N LYS A 209 14.64 14.76 -9.84
CA LYS A 209 14.98 15.32 -8.52
C LYS A 209 13.97 14.93 -7.44
N ILE A 210 14.44 14.92 -6.21
CA ILE A 210 13.65 14.84 -4.99
C ILE A 210 13.21 16.25 -4.60
N ILE A 211 11.91 16.48 -4.47
CA ILE A 211 11.37 17.71 -3.87
C ILE A 211 11.16 17.42 -2.40
N LEU A 212 11.84 18.16 -1.51
CA LEU A 212 11.56 18.10 -0.09
C LEU A 212 10.50 19.14 0.28
N LEU A 213 9.57 18.71 1.13
CA LEU A 213 8.49 19.50 1.70
C LEU A 213 8.62 19.32 3.21
N THR A 214 8.95 20.40 3.92
CA THR A 214 9.43 20.30 5.31
C THR A 214 8.62 21.19 6.25
N ARG A 215 8.23 20.63 7.41
CA ARG A 215 7.63 21.41 8.51
C ARG A 215 8.75 22.24 9.16
N GLY A 216 8.94 23.48 8.67
CA GLY A 216 10.04 24.37 9.04
C GLY A 216 11.29 24.27 8.16
N ASN A 217 12.24 25.18 8.42
CA ASN A 217 13.43 25.43 7.60
C ASN A 217 14.53 24.37 7.76
N TRP A 218 14.52 23.35 6.92
CA TRP A 218 15.52 22.28 6.92
C TRP A 218 16.86 22.71 6.31
N LYS A 219 17.94 22.54 7.09
CA LYS A 219 19.32 22.87 6.70
C LYS A 219 20.07 21.63 6.21
N TYR A 220 20.66 21.72 5.02
CA TYR A 220 21.61 20.72 4.51
C TYR A 220 22.99 20.89 5.16
N ASN A 221 23.39 22.14 5.41
CA ASN A 221 24.58 22.49 6.17
C ASN A 221 24.40 23.88 6.83
N ALA A 222 25.45 24.44 7.42
CA ALA A 222 25.39 25.72 8.11
C ALA A 222 24.95 26.92 7.24
N THR A 223 25.11 26.86 5.92
CA THR A 223 24.87 27.98 4.98
C THR A 223 23.75 27.74 3.96
N SER A 224 23.38 26.48 3.67
CA SER A 224 22.31 26.14 2.71
C SER A 224 21.17 25.35 3.34
N SER A 225 19.94 25.85 3.19
CA SER A 225 18.72 25.05 3.31
C SER A 225 18.41 24.30 2.01
N ILE A 226 17.76 23.14 2.12
CA ILE A 226 17.25 22.36 0.99
C ILE A 226 15.84 21.86 1.33
N GLY A 227 14.90 22.16 0.44
CA GLY A 227 13.47 21.89 0.59
C GLY A 227 12.64 23.16 0.54
N ASN A 228 11.36 22.99 0.20
CA ASN A 228 10.35 24.03 0.31
C ASN A 228 9.67 23.91 1.67
N GLU A 229 9.64 25.01 2.42
CA GLU A 229 9.02 25.07 3.74
C GLU A 229 7.48 24.96 3.62
N LEU A 230 6.97 23.78 3.94
CA LEU A 230 5.55 23.47 3.99
C LEU A 230 5.14 23.48 5.46
N ASN A 231 4.82 24.66 5.97
CA ASN A 231 4.34 24.80 7.34
C ASN A 231 2.91 24.24 7.43
N ILE A 232 2.84 22.98 7.81
CA ILE A 232 1.62 22.26 8.16
C ILE A 232 1.29 22.66 9.62
N PRO A 233 0.16 23.34 9.86
CA PRO A 233 -0.21 23.82 11.19
C PRO A 233 -0.41 22.65 12.16
N ASP A 234 -0.32 22.92 13.46
CA ASP A 234 -0.81 21.97 14.45
C ASP A 234 -2.34 22.06 14.50
N MET A 235 -3.00 20.91 14.62
CA MET A 235 -4.46 20.76 14.47
C MET A 235 -5.17 20.51 15.82
N GLY A 236 -4.42 20.55 16.93
CA GLY A 236 -4.98 20.46 18.27
C GLY A 236 -5.57 19.10 18.65
N GLU A 237 -6.46 19.10 19.64
CA GLU A 237 -6.96 17.91 20.33
C GLU A 237 -8.38 17.52 19.87
N CYS A 238 -8.70 17.64 18.58
CA CYS A 238 -9.97 17.16 18.05
C CYS A 238 -10.00 15.61 17.97
N GLU A 239 -10.75 14.98 18.88
CA GLU A 239 -10.90 13.54 19.06
C GLU A 239 -12.17 12.96 18.39
N ILE A 240 -13.22 13.79 18.21
CA ILE A 240 -14.54 13.35 17.72
C ILE A 240 -15.17 14.31 16.71
N TYR A 241 -15.75 13.77 15.63
CA TYR A 241 -16.44 14.54 14.60
C TYR A 241 -17.71 13.82 14.07
N PRO A 242 -18.81 14.54 13.75
CA PRO A 242 -19.07 15.95 14.03
C PRO A 242 -19.40 16.18 15.51
N VAL A 243 -18.87 17.26 16.07
CA VAL A 243 -19.12 17.66 17.45
C VAL A 243 -20.57 18.11 17.60
N LYS A 244 -21.31 17.55 18.56
CA LYS A 244 -22.68 17.96 18.86
C LYS A 244 -22.69 18.97 20.02
N ASN A 245 -23.12 20.18 19.73
CA ASN A 245 -23.36 21.30 20.65
C ASN A 245 -22.15 22.11 21.15
N ASP A 246 -20.93 21.87 20.65
CA ASP A 246 -19.78 22.76 20.89
C ASP A 246 -19.14 23.20 19.56
N GLN A 247 -19.45 24.43 19.13
CA GLN A 247 -18.89 25.05 17.93
C GLN A 247 -17.41 25.45 18.10
N LYS A 248 -16.94 25.73 19.32
CA LYS A 248 -15.54 26.07 19.56
C LYS A 248 -14.69 24.85 19.31
N TYR A 249 -15.07 23.71 19.89
CA TYR A 249 -14.38 22.44 19.68
C TYR A 249 -14.55 21.93 18.24
N GLN A 250 -15.72 22.11 17.61
CA GLN A 250 -15.90 21.78 16.19
C GLN A 250 -14.92 22.52 15.28
N LYS A 251 -14.55 23.76 15.61
CA LYS A 251 -13.60 24.57 14.84
C LYS A 251 -12.17 24.04 14.88
N GLU A 252 -11.75 23.43 16.00
CA GLU A 252 -10.45 22.76 16.13
C GLU A 252 -10.36 21.55 15.17
N CYS A 253 -11.50 21.01 14.72
CA CYS A 253 -11.58 19.93 13.75
C CYS A 253 -11.56 20.37 12.27
N TYR A 254 -11.62 21.66 11.94
CA TYR A 254 -11.68 22.11 10.54
C TYR A 254 -10.30 22.08 9.84
N PRO A 255 -10.24 22.09 8.50
CA PRO A 255 -8.99 22.26 7.77
C PRO A 255 -8.38 23.65 7.99
N HIS A 256 -7.06 23.73 8.16
CA HIS A 256 -6.34 24.98 8.44
C HIS A 256 -5.48 25.43 7.25
N ILE A 257 -5.37 26.75 7.04
CA ILE A 257 -4.36 27.40 6.20
C ILE A 257 -3.29 27.99 7.12
N HIS A 258 -2.01 27.77 6.80
CA HIS A 258 -0.91 28.38 7.56
C HIS A 258 -0.54 29.79 7.04
N ASN A 259 -0.20 30.68 7.96
CA ASN A 259 0.01 32.11 7.70
C ASN A 259 1.15 32.42 6.69
N SER A 260 2.15 31.54 6.58
CA SER A 260 3.23 31.67 5.59
C SER A 260 2.82 31.20 4.18
N ASN A 261 1.83 30.32 4.10
CA ASN A 261 1.50 29.52 2.91
C ASN A 261 -0.02 29.65 2.66
N SER A 262 -0.50 30.87 2.40
CA SER A 262 -1.93 31.20 2.30
C SER A 262 -2.70 30.48 1.17
N ASN A 263 -1.97 29.78 0.30
CA ASN A 263 -2.46 28.94 -0.79
C ASN A 263 -2.33 27.43 -0.50
N VAL A 264 -2.09 27.03 0.75
CA VAL A 264 -2.08 25.63 1.21
C VAL A 264 -3.15 25.43 2.27
N LEU A 265 -4.05 24.48 2.04
CA LEU A 265 -5.06 24.03 2.98
C LEU A 265 -4.71 22.62 3.47
N VAL A 266 -4.83 22.39 4.78
CA VAL A 266 -4.36 21.18 5.45
C VAL A 266 -5.46 20.56 6.30
N GLN A 267 -5.61 19.25 6.21
CA GLN A 267 -6.37 18.43 7.15
C GLN A 267 -5.39 17.43 7.81
N ASP A 268 -4.96 17.68 9.06
CA ASP A 268 -4.00 16.83 9.81
C ASP A 268 -4.53 16.46 11.23
N ASN A 269 -5.84 16.19 11.34
CA ASN A 269 -6.45 15.70 12.58
C ASN A 269 -6.13 14.21 12.78
N TYR A 270 -4.91 13.87 13.17
CA TYR A 270 -4.48 12.49 13.44
C TYR A 270 -5.06 11.95 14.77
N ASN A 271 -5.38 12.82 15.73
CA ASN A 271 -6.00 12.50 17.03
C ASN A 271 -7.46 12.02 16.93
N LEU A 272 -8.08 12.13 15.75
CA LEU A 272 -9.53 12.01 15.59
C LEU A 272 -10.05 10.56 15.63
N SER A 273 -10.25 10.05 16.85
CA SER A 273 -10.72 8.70 17.15
C SER A 273 -12.04 8.30 16.48
N THR A 274 -12.98 9.24 16.34
CA THR A 274 -14.32 8.97 15.79
C THR A 274 -14.67 9.99 14.72
N GLY A 275 -14.99 9.52 13.52
CA GLY A 275 -15.55 10.35 12.46
C GLY A 275 -14.55 10.92 11.45
N LYS A 276 -13.29 10.46 11.43
CA LYS A 276 -12.29 10.86 10.41
C LYS A 276 -12.79 10.77 8.99
N TRP A 277 -13.42 9.65 8.60
CA TRP A 277 -14.04 9.58 7.27
C TRP A 277 -15.08 10.68 7.05
N LYS A 278 -15.88 11.03 8.06
CA LYS A 278 -16.94 12.02 7.90
C LYS A 278 -16.39 13.45 7.78
N LEU A 279 -15.30 13.76 8.49
CA LEU A 279 -14.57 15.02 8.30
C LEU A 279 -13.96 15.09 6.88
N VAL A 280 -13.26 14.04 6.45
CA VAL A 280 -12.66 13.95 5.10
C VAL A 280 -13.73 14.02 4.01
N GLU A 281 -14.85 13.32 4.15
CA GLU A 281 -15.98 13.37 3.21
C GLU A 281 -16.57 14.78 3.08
N GLU A 282 -16.80 15.48 4.20
CA GLU A 282 -17.35 16.83 4.18
C GLU A 282 -16.32 17.89 3.77
N TYR A 283 -15.03 17.63 4.00
CA TYR A 283 -13.93 18.42 3.47
C TYR A 283 -13.88 18.32 1.93
N LEU A 284 -13.76 17.11 1.39
CA LEU A 284 -13.69 16.85 -0.04
C LEU A 284 -14.96 17.26 -0.82
N GLU A 285 -16.08 17.53 -0.13
CA GLU A 285 -17.33 18.05 -0.70
C GLU A 285 -17.61 19.53 -0.41
N HIS A 286 -16.65 20.26 0.17
CA HIS A 286 -16.76 21.69 0.51
C HIS A 286 -17.98 22.01 1.40
N LYS A 287 -18.23 21.17 2.41
CA LYS A 287 -19.38 21.27 3.34
C LYS A 287 -19.02 21.80 4.72
N ILE A 288 -17.74 22.08 4.97
CA ILE A 288 -17.23 22.61 6.24
C ILE A 288 -16.54 23.97 6.04
N PRO A 289 -16.51 24.82 7.08
CA PRO A 289 -15.60 25.97 7.15
C PRO A 289 -14.13 25.56 7.12
N ILE A 290 -13.25 26.56 7.02
CA ILE A 290 -11.79 26.42 7.20
C ILE A 290 -11.28 27.48 8.18
N VAL A 291 -10.08 27.30 8.73
CA VAL A 291 -9.45 28.25 9.66
C VAL A 291 -8.19 28.86 9.06
N TYR A 292 -8.01 30.17 9.19
CA TYR A 292 -6.82 30.91 8.75
C TYR A 292 -6.55 32.09 9.68
N ASN A 293 -5.33 32.24 10.21
CA ASN A 293 -5.01 33.22 11.29
C ASN A 293 -6.02 33.16 12.46
N ASP A 294 -6.42 31.97 12.90
CA ASP A 294 -7.46 31.71 13.91
C ASP A 294 -8.86 32.31 13.60
N ILE A 295 -9.09 32.79 12.38
CA ILE A 295 -10.39 33.24 11.88
C ILE A 295 -11.06 32.08 11.13
N GLU A 296 -12.33 31.83 11.42
CA GLU A 296 -13.15 30.87 10.67
C GLU A 296 -13.71 31.53 9.40
N TYR A 297 -13.51 30.86 8.26
CA TYR A 297 -14.07 31.26 6.97
C TYR A 297 -15.16 30.26 6.59
N SER A 298 -16.39 30.76 6.45
CA SER A 298 -17.56 29.94 6.13
C SER A 298 -17.39 29.17 4.82
N MET A 299 -18.06 28.02 4.70
CA MET A 299 -18.29 27.37 3.41
C MET A 299 -18.77 28.39 2.37
N TYR A 300 -18.32 28.21 1.13
CA TYR A 300 -18.60 29.06 -0.04
C TYR A 300 -18.14 30.54 0.04
N ASN A 301 -17.32 30.94 1.03
CA ASN A 301 -16.58 32.20 0.98
C ASN A 301 -15.45 32.13 -0.08
N ASP A 302 -15.11 33.25 -0.72
CA ASP A 302 -14.09 33.36 -1.78
C ASP A 302 -12.75 32.68 -1.44
N LEU A 303 -12.25 32.82 -0.21
CA LEU A 303 -11.02 32.15 0.22
C LEU A 303 -11.19 30.62 0.16
N THR A 304 -12.31 30.11 0.66
CA THR A 304 -12.62 28.67 0.62
C THR A 304 -12.84 28.19 -0.80
N ASN A 305 -13.61 28.93 -1.62
CA ASN A 305 -13.87 28.64 -3.03
C ASN A 305 -12.57 28.46 -3.82
N SER A 306 -11.53 29.23 -3.49
CA SER A 306 -10.24 29.16 -4.18
C SER A 306 -9.53 27.79 -4.08
N PHE A 307 -9.86 26.95 -3.10
CA PHE A 307 -9.33 25.58 -2.97
C PHE A 307 -10.17 24.51 -3.69
N TYR A 308 -11.34 24.89 -4.22
CA TYR A 308 -12.23 24.01 -4.99
C TYR A 308 -12.47 24.51 -6.45
N ASP A 309 -11.86 25.63 -6.85
CA ASP A 309 -11.80 26.05 -8.25
C ASP A 309 -10.69 25.29 -9.00
N VAL A 310 -11.11 24.39 -9.90
CA VAL A 310 -10.27 23.63 -10.83
C VAL A 310 -9.35 24.49 -11.71
N LYS A 311 -9.58 25.81 -11.79
CA LYS A 311 -8.73 26.78 -12.51
C LYS A 311 -7.65 27.39 -11.62
N ASN A 312 -7.72 27.27 -10.30
CA ASN A 312 -6.73 27.82 -9.40
C ASN A 312 -5.45 26.98 -9.42
N ALA A 313 -4.55 27.32 -10.34
CA ALA A 313 -3.25 26.68 -10.48
C ALA A 313 -2.30 26.89 -9.28
N THR A 314 -2.62 27.75 -8.31
CA THR A 314 -1.74 28.06 -7.17
C THR A 314 -2.18 27.47 -5.84
N ALA A 315 -3.41 26.95 -5.72
CA ALA A 315 -3.88 26.27 -4.51
C ALA A 315 -3.28 24.85 -4.37
N LEU A 316 -3.14 24.38 -3.13
CA LEU A 316 -2.89 22.99 -2.77
C LEU A 316 -3.75 22.59 -1.57
N THR A 317 -4.32 21.39 -1.62
CA THR A 317 -4.81 20.66 -0.45
C THR A 317 -3.83 19.56 -0.08
N VAL A 318 -3.53 19.41 1.22
CA VAL A 318 -2.90 18.22 1.79
C VAL A 318 -3.85 17.58 2.80
N ASP A 319 -4.23 16.33 2.55
CA ASP A 319 -5.24 15.59 3.30
C ASP A 319 -4.58 14.35 3.96
N PHE A 320 -4.33 14.42 5.26
CA PHE A 320 -3.71 13.35 6.04
C PHE A 320 -4.80 12.40 6.53
N ILE A 321 -4.94 11.27 5.84
CA ILE A 321 -6.01 10.27 6.05
C ILE A 321 -5.75 9.38 7.27
N ASN A 322 -4.51 9.34 7.76
CA ASN A 322 -4.04 8.58 8.92
C ASN A 322 -4.75 8.93 10.24
N ILE A 323 -4.71 7.99 11.19
CA ILE A 323 -5.29 8.12 12.54
C ILE A 323 -4.32 7.48 13.55
N GLN A 324 -4.13 8.12 14.71
CA GLN A 324 -3.29 7.56 15.78
C GLN A 324 -3.94 6.32 16.41
N GLY A 325 -3.21 5.20 16.45
CA GLY A 325 -3.74 3.87 16.77
C GLY A 325 -4.26 3.62 18.19
N PHE A 326 -4.31 4.63 19.07
CA PHE A 326 -4.89 4.48 20.40
C PHE A 326 -6.42 4.71 20.42
N ALA A 327 -7.00 5.18 19.30
CA ALA A 327 -8.42 5.41 19.10
C ALA A 327 -9.29 4.14 19.35
N GLY A 328 -9.75 3.95 20.59
CA GLY A 328 -10.65 2.85 20.96
C GLY A 328 -10.03 1.45 20.90
N GLY A 329 -8.69 1.34 20.83
CA GLY A 329 -7.98 0.05 20.76
C GLY A 329 -8.04 -0.65 19.40
N ILE A 330 -8.45 0.03 18.34
CA ILE A 330 -8.40 -0.48 16.96
C ILE A 330 -7.01 -0.16 16.39
N GLY A 331 -6.22 -1.19 16.06
CA GLY A 331 -4.88 -1.02 15.48
C GLY A 331 -4.90 -0.28 14.13
N ILE A 332 -3.83 0.46 13.85
CA ILE A 332 -3.75 1.46 12.75
C ILE A 332 -4.20 0.87 11.41
N TYR A 333 -3.69 -0.32 11.05
CA TYR A 333 -4.04 -1.03 9.83
C TYR A 333 -5.55 -1.16 9.57
N ASN A 334 -6.36 -1.40 10.60
CA ASN A 334 -7.79 -1.63 10.43
C ASN A 334 -8.55 -0.34 10.13
N GLU A 335 -8.22 0.76 10.81
CA GLU A 335 -8.78 2.08 10.49
C GLU A 335 -8.24 2.62 9.17
N ALA A 336 -6.94 2.44 8.88
CA ALA A 336 -6.32 2.76 7.60
C ALA A 336 -7.03 2.06 6.43
N ASN A 337 -7.22 0.74 6.51
CA ASN A 337 -7.94 -0.05 5.51
C ASN A 337 -9.39 0.44 5.32
N LYS A 338 -10.10 0.75 6.42
CA LYS A 338 -11.46 1.31 6.40
C LYS A 338 -11.52 2.70 5.75
N MET A 339 -10.59 3.59 6.09
CA MET A 339 -10.44 4.92 5.48
C MET A 339 -10.10 4.81 3.98
N ASN A 340 -9.15 3.96 3.61
CA ASN A 340 -8.73 3.73 2.24
C ASN A 340 -9.84 3.14 1.36
N ASN A 341 -10.66 2.22 1.90
CA ASN A 341 -11.83 1.71 1.19
C ASN A 341 -12.91 2.79 0.99
N ASN A 342 -13.14 3.65 1.99
CA ASN A 342 -14.07 4.76 1.85
C ASN A 342 -13.59 5.79 0.82
N LEU A 343 -12.31 6.17 0.82
CA LEU A 343 -11.72 7.07 -0.17
C LEU A 343 -11.74 6.46 -1.59
N SER A 344 -11.43 5.16 -1.71
CA SER A 344 -11.51 4.40 -2.97
C SER A 344 -12.93 4.38 -3.54
N LYS A 345 -13.95 4.29 -2.68
CA LYS A 345 -15.37 4.40 -3.05
C LYS A 345 -15.79 5.84 -3.38
N TYR A 346 -15.28 6.82 -2.66
CA TYR A 346 -15.59 8.25 -2.82
C TYR A 346 -15.09 8.80 -4.15
N ILE A 347 -13.85 8.45 -4.53
CA ILE A 347 -13.24 8.83 -5.81
C ILE A 347 -13.99 8.14 -6.96
N GLY A 348 -14.26 6.83 -6.82
CA GLY A 348 -14.96 6.05 -7.85
C GLY A 348 -14.27 6.14 -9.21
N GLU A 349 -15.07 6.29 -10.27
CA GLU A 349 -14.57 6.48 -11.65
C GLU A 349 -14.81 7.92 -12.16
N SER A 350 -15.94 8.52 -11.74
CA SER A 350 -16.44 9.80 -12.24
C SER A 350 -16.09 11.01 -11.37
N LYS A 351 -15.80 10.84 -10.07
CA LYS A 351 -15.50 11.99 -9.20
C LYS A 351 -14.09 12.49 -9.52
N LYS A 352 -14.00 13.73 -9.98
CA LYS A 352 -12.72 14.39 -10.25
C LYS A 352 -12.37 15.33 -9.10
N ILE A 353 -11.11 15.25 -8.72
CA ILE A 353 -10.48 16.03 -7.66
C ILE A 353 -9.32 16.78 -8.34
N HIS A 354 -8.95 17.93 -7.80
CA HIS A 354 -7.81 18.71 -8.29
C HIS A 354 -6.96 19.12 -7.10
N ASN A 355 -5.66 19.28 -7.34
CA ASN A 355 -4.70 19.82 -6.41
C ASN A 355 -4.70 19.17 -5.00
N HIS A 356 -4.96 17.86 -4.89
CA HIS A 356 -4.99 17.14 -3.61
C HIS A 356 -3.83 16.16 -3.46
N TRP A 357 -3.04 16.33 -2.39
CA TRP A 357 -2.07 15.34 -1.94
C TRP A 357 -2.66 14.56 -0.77
N PHE A 358 -2.94 13.27 -0.98
CA PHE A 358 -3.50 12.38 0.01
C PHE A 358 -2.38 11.61 0.70
N ILE A 359 -2.21 11.80 2.01
CA ILE A 359 -1.16 11.14 2.80
C ILE A 359 -1.82 9.98 3.58
N LEU A 360 -1.38 8.75 3.30
CA LEU A 360 -2.14 7.54 3.59
C LEU A 360 -1.32 6.54 4.43
N ASP A 361 -1.92 5.98 5.48
CA ASP A 361 -1.46 4.70 6.06
C ASP A 361 -1.89 3.55 5.13
N TYR A 362 -1.05 2.52 4.94
CA TYR A 362 -1.33 1.29 4.20
C TYR A 362 -2.13 1.45 2.87
N PRO A 363 -1.72 2.34 1.94
CA PRO A 363 -2.47 2.59 0.71
C PRO A 363 -2.39 1.40 -0.25
N THR A 364 -3.54 0.92 -0.72
CA THR A 364 -3.55 -0.14 -1.75
C THR A 364 -3.18 0.41 -3.12
N ASN A 365 -2.48 -0.40 -3.93
CA ASN A 365 -2.14 -0.05 -5.31
C ASN A 365 -3.38 0.28 -6.19
N ASP A 366 -4.59 -0.13 -5.81
CA ASP A 366 -5.82 0.28 -6.50
C ASP A 366 -6.27 1.71 -6.12
N LEU A 367 -6.17 2.07 -4.82
CA LEU A 367 -6.43 3.43 -4.34
C LEU A 367 -5.40 4.43 -4.91
N VAL A 368 -4.12 4.08 -4.94
CA VAL A 368 -3.03 4.86 -5.56
C VAL A 368 -3.37 5.18 -7.03
N ARG A 369 -3.82 4.19 -7.80
CA ARG A 369 -4.27 4.36 -9.19
C ARG A 369 -5.50 5.26 -9.29
N LYS A 370 -6.50 5.08 -8.42
CA LYS A 370 -7.70 5.95 -8.38
C LYS A 370 -7.36 7.40 -8.08
N ILE A 371 -6.48 7.67 -7.11
CA ILE A 371 -6.06 9.03 -6.77
C ILE A 371 -5.42 9.73 -7.98
N ARG A 372 -4.46 9.12 -8.68
CA ARG A 372 -3.90 9.75 -9.91
C ARG A 372 -4.94 9.86 -11.03
N ASN A 373 -5.84 8.89 -11.19
CA ASN A 373 -6.85 8.89 -12.26
C ASN A 373 -8.04 9.85 -11.96
N SER A 374 -8.13 10.38 -10.73
CA SER A 374 -9.11 11.39 -10.32
C SER A 374 -8.78 12.81 -10.79
N MET A 375 -7.59 13.07 -11.33
CA MET A 375 -7.21 14.40 -11.82
C MET A 375 -8.17 14.91 -12.89
N THR A 376 -8.61 16.17 -12.79
CA THR A 376 -9.46 16.83 -13.79
C THR A 376 -8.77 16.94 -15.15
N PRO A 377 -9.42 16.60 -16.28
CA PRO A 377 -8.83 16.72 -17.61
C PRO A 377 -8.32 18.12 -17.97
N TYR A 378 -8.94 19.18 -17.42
CA TYR A 378 -8.60 20.57 -17.71
C TYR A 378 -7.20 21.02 -17.25
N SER A 379 -6.53 20.30 -16.35
CA SER A 379 -5.18 20.65 -15.88
C SER A 379 -4.04 19.95 -16.62
N LEU A 380 -4.36 19.00 -17.53
CA LEU A 380 -3.39 18.05 -18.07
C LEU A 380 -3.55 17.82 -19.58
N GLU A 381 -2.83 18.63 -20.36
CA GLU A 381 -2.38 18.20 -21.68
C GLU A 381 -1.51 16.95 -21.52
N LYS A 382 -2.05 15.78 -21.88
CA LYS A 382 -1.23 14.60 -22.17
C LYS A 382 -0.28 14.97 -23.31
N ARG A 383 1.00 14.62 -23.19
CA ARG A 383 1.94 14.82 -24.30
C ARG A 383 1.48 14.02 -25.51
N ASN A 384 1.44 14.66 -26.68
CA ASN A 384 1.66 13.95 -27.93
C ASN A 384 3.13 13.52 -27.91
N GLU A 385 3.42 12.31 -27.42
CA GLU A 385 4.76 11.73 -27.43
C GLU A 385 5.13 11.33 -28.87
N GLN A 386 5.55 12.31 -29.68
CA GLN A 386 6.53 12.02 -30.73
C GLN A 386 7.80 11.56 -30.03
N ILE A 387 8.24 10.34 -30.35
CA ILE A 387 9.34 9.63 -29.70
C ILE A 387 10.67 10.29 -30.09
N ASN A 388 10.99 11.39 -29.42
CA ASN A 388 12.23 12.13 -29.59
C ASN A 388 13.33 11.44 -28.79
N ILE A 389 14.20 10.72 -29.50
CA ILE A 389 15.36 10.02 -28.93
C ILE A 389 16.27 11.05 -28.23
N ILE A 390 16.44 10.90 -26.91
CA ILE A 390 17.41 11.69 -26.14
C ILE A 390 18.67 10.84 -25.97
N GLN A 391 19.72 11.17 -26.70
CA GLN A 391 21.06 10.65 -26.44
C GLN A 391 21.70 11.43 -25.29
N ILE A 392 22.26 10.73 -24.30
CA ILE A 392 23.07 11.31 -23.22
C ILE A 392 24.39 10.55 -23.18
N ASP A 393 25.48 11.21 -23.53
CA ASP A 393 26.80 10.60 -23.68
C ASP A 393 26.73 9.34 -24.59
N ASP A 394 27.30 8.22 -24.14
CA ASP A 394 27.29 6.93 -24.85
C ASP A 394 25.94 6.18 -24.77
N PHE A 395 24.91 6.74 -24.13
CA PHE A 395 23.62 6.09 -23.92
C PHE A 395 22.56 6.52 -24.93
N VAL A 396 22.15 5.59 -25.78
CA VAL A 396 20.85 5.64 -26.48
C VAL A 396 19.78 5.13 -25.53
N VAL A 397 18.98 6.05 -24.98
CA VAL A 397 17.86 5.69 -24.10
C VAL A 397 16.63 5.40 -24.95
N TYR A 398 16.26 4.12 -25.05
CA TYR A 398 15.00 3.70 -25.65
C TYR A 398 13.85 3.95 -24.66
N THR A 399 12.84 4.70 -25.09
CA THR A 399 11.51 4.66 -24.51
C THR A 399 10.55 4.10 -25.55
N ASP A 400 9.62 3.25 -25.11
CA ASP A 400 8.49 2.71 -25.88
C ASP A 400 8.95 1.69 -26.96
N LEU A 401 8.12 0.87 -27.60
CA LEU A 401 6.65 0.71 -27.69
C LEU A 401 6.20 -0.59 -26.92
N ASP A 402 5.03 -1.23 -27.00
CA ASP A 402 3.65 -1.04 -27.54
C ASP A 402 2.76 -2.09 -26.76
N TYR A 403 1.43 -2.33 -26.87
CA TYR A 403 0.29 -1.93 -27.71
C TYR A 403 -0.97 -1.72 -26.80
N TYR A 404 -2.16 -1.47 -27.37
CA TYR A 404 -3.45 -1.42 -26.65
C TYR A 404 -4.59 -2.09 -27.47
N ILE A 405 -5.53 -2.75 -26.80
CA ILE A 405 -6.84 -3.16 -27.37
C ILE A 405 -7.94 -2.88 -26.34
N GLU A 406 -9.04 -2.28 -26.79
CA GLU A 406 -10.26 -2.01 -26.02
C GLU A 406 -11.28 -3.15 -26.23
N SER A 407 -11.94 -3.61 -25.17
CA SER A 407 -13.13 -4.48 -25.28
C SER A 407 -14.22 -4.02 -24.31
N LYS A 408 -15.45 -3.87 -24.82
CA LYS A 408 -16.64 -3.52 -24.03
C LYS A 408 -17.17 -4.73 -23.25
N GLU A 409 -18.09 -4.44 -22.33
CA GLU A 409 -18.82 -5.40 -21.51
C GLU A 409 -19.55 -6.48 -22.34
N ASP A 410 -19.45 -7.74 -21.92
CA ASP A 410 -20.61 -8.61 -21.62
C ASP A 410 -20.19 -10.04 -21.22
N ALA A 411 -20.21 -10.38 -19.93
CA ALA A 411 -19.93 -11.75 -19.45
C ALA A 411 -20.52 -12.11 -18.07
N CYS A 412 -21.47 -11.34 -17.52
CA CYS A 412 -21.98 -11.59 -16.16
C CYS A 412 -23.04 -12.69 -16.08
N LEU A 413 -22.71 -13.95 -16.43
CA LEU A 413 -23.50 -15.17 -16.13
C LEU A 413 -22.77 -16.47 -16.55
N GLN A 414 -22.14 -17.21 -15.62
CA GLN A 414 -22.02 -18.70 -15.56
C GLN A 414 -20.96 -19.27 -14.56
N LEU A 415 -20.83 -18.72 -13.34
CA LEU A 415 -20.01 -19.34 -12.28
C LEU A 415 -20.83 -19.80 -11.07
N ARG A 416 -21.46 -20.98 -11.22
CA ARG A 416 -21.85 -21.88 -10.12
C ARG A 416 -21.43 -23.31 -10.49
N ASN A 417 -20.99 -24.10 -9.49
CA ASN A 417 -20.63 -25.53 -9.56
C ASN A 417 -19.18 -25.93 -9.97
N GLN A 418 -18.12 -25.29 -9.43
CA GLN A 418 -16.73 -25.77 -9.65
C GLN A 418 -15.82 -25.91 -8.41
N TYR A 419 -16.34 -25.92 -7.18
CA TYR A 419 -15.53 -26.22 -5.98
C TYR A 419 -16.07 -27.43 -5.20
N LEU A 420 -15.65 -28.61 -5.66
CA LEU A 420 -15.71 -29.90 -4.95
C LEU A 420 -14.62 -30.80 -5.57
N THR A 421 -13.39 -30.73 -5.03
CA THR A 421 -12.20 -31.46 -5.49
C THR A 421 -12.28 -32.94 -5.10
N CYS A 422 -13.13 -33.65 -5.83
CA CYS A 422 -13.39 -35.07 -5.65
C CYS A 422 -12.13 -35.92 -5.85
N SER A 423 -11.74 -36.70 -4.82
CA SER A 423 -10.57 -37.57 -4.90
C SER A 423 -10.68 -38.55 -6.07
N SER A 424 -9.59 -38.68 -6.84
CA SER A 424 -9.51 -39.59 -7.98
C SER A 424 -9.79 -41.05 -7.60
N ASN A 425 -9.66 -41.41 -6.32
CA ASN A 425 -9.91 -42.75 -5.81
C ASN A 425 -11.39 -43.13 -5.91
N TYR A 426 -12.32 -42.21 -5.62
CA TYR A 426 -13.76 -42.48 -5.77
C TYR A 426 -14.13 -42.72 -7.24
N LEU A 427 -13.58 -41.91 -8.15
CA LEU A 427 -13.81 -42.02 -9.59
C LEU A 427 -13.23 -43.32 -10.17
N LYS A 428 -12.01 -43.71 -9.75
CA LYS A 428 -11.39 -45.01 -10.10
C LYS A 428 -12.21 -46.20 -9.59
N ALA A 429 -12.87 -46.06 -8.44
CA ALA A 429 -13.77 -47.07 -7.89
C ALA A 429 -15.18 -47.05 -8.53
N GLY A 430 -15.45 -46.15 -9.49
CA GLY A 430 -16.73 -46.06 -10.21
C GLY A 430 -17.81 -45.23 -9.52
N TYR A 431 -17.49 -44.52 -8.43
CA TYR A 431 -18.45 -43.74 -7.64
C TYR A 431 -18.47 -42.27 -8.02
N LYS A 432 -19.65 -41.65 -7.86
CA LYS A 432 -19.87 -40.21 -8.06
C LYS A 432 -19.44 -39.43 -6.82
N CYS A 433 -19.16 -38.15 -7.02
CA CYS A 433 -18.90 -37.19 -5.95
C CYS A 433 -20.22 -36.68 -5.37
N CYS A 434 -20.31 -36.48 -4.05
CA CYS A 434 -21.51 -35.91 -3.44
C CYS A 434 -21.70 -34.46 -3.92
N ARG A 435 -22.91 -34.09 -4.36
CA ARG A 435 -23.24 -32.74 -4.83
C ARG A 435 -23.44 -31.75 -3.69
N ASN A 436 -23.87 -32.25 -2.53
CA ASN A 436 -24.02 -31.48 -1.31
C ASN A 436 -22.68 -31.41 -0.56
N GLN A 437 -22.07 -30.24 -0.54
CA GLN A 437 -20.86 -29.97 0.26
C GLN A 437 -21.07 -30.18 1.78
N TYR A 438 -22.32 -30.24 2.26
CA TYR A 438 -22.67 -30.56 3.64
C TYR A 438 -23.25 -31.98 3.81
N ALA A 439 -22.97 -32.90 2.89
CA ALA A 439 -23.34 -34.30 3.04
C ALA A 439 -22.80 -34.88 4.36
N LYS A 440 -23.65 -35.57 5.12
CA LYS A 440 -23.26 -36.23 6.37
C LYS A 440 -22.48 -37.50 6.03
N VAL A 441 -21.35 -37.73 6.70
CA VAL A 441 -20.58 -38.98 6.59
C VAL A 441 -21.44 -40.14 7.09
N ASP A 442 -21.78 -41.08 6.20
CA ASP A 442 -22.47 -42.34 6.50
C ASP A 442 -21.48 -43.50 6.72
N LYS A 443 -20.28 -43.41 6.13
CA LYS A 443 -19.20 -44.42 6.25
C LYS A 443 -17.83 -43.78 6.02
N VAL A 444 -16.80 -44.30 6.70
CA VAL A 444 -15.39 -44.06 6.39
C VAL A 444 -14.72 -45.41 6.09
N ASP A 445 -13.82 -45.45 5.11
CA ASP A 445 -12.94 -46.59 4.85
C ASP A 445 -11.61 -46.14 4.22
N ASN A 446 -10.81 -47.10 3.72
CA ASN A 446 -9.50 -46.86 3.12
C ASN A 446 -9.55 -46.17 1.73
N VAL A 447 -10.74 -45.95 1.15
CA VAL A 447 -10.92 -45.16 -0.07
C VAL A 447 -11.28 -43.70 0.27
N GLY A 448 -12.00 -43.48 1.38
CA GLY A 448 -12.24 -42.15 1.93
C GLY A 448 -13.52 -42.00 2.76
N ASN A 449 -14.08 -40.80 2.73
CA ASN A 449 -15.30 -40.40 3.42
C ASN A 449 -16.51 -40.51 2.47
N TRP A 450 -17.56 -41.21 2.90
CA TRP A 450 -18.72 -41.54 2.06
C TRP A 450 -20.04 -41.03 2.65
N ALA A 451 -20.97 -40.64 1.78
CA ALA A 451 -22.37 -40.35 2.12
C ALA A 451 -23.32 -41.02 1.11
N LYS A 452 -24.63 -40.94 1.35
CA LYS A 452 -25.66 -41.31 0.37
C LYS A 452 -26.46 -40.12 -0.15
N GLU A 453 -26.48 -39.95 -1.46
CA GLU A 453 -27.38 -39.02 -2.15
C GLU A 453 -28.44 -39.79 -2.93
N LYS A 454 -29.72 -39.54 -2.61
CA LYS A 454 -30.87 -40.26 -3.19
C LYS A 454 -30.81 -41.80 -3.06
N GLY A 455 -30.02 -42.31 -2.11
CA GLY A 455 -29.79 -43.74 -1.87
C GLY A 455 -28.53 -44.30 -2.55
N GLU A 456 -27.95 -43.61 -3.55
CA GLU A 456 -26.66 -43.99 -4.14
C GLU A 456 -25.50 -43.54 -3.24
N TRP A 457 -24.44 -44.35 -3.14
CA TRP A 457 -23.19 -43.95 -2.47
C TRP A 457 -22.44 -42.87 -3.28
N CYS A 458 -21.93 -41.87 -2.59
CA CYS A 458 -21.09 -40.83 -3.15
C CYS A 458 -19.86 -40.55 -2.27
N GLY A 459 -18.76 -40.18 -2.90
CA GLY A 459 -17.52 -39.78 -2.22
C GLY A 459 -17.55 -38.29 -1.85
N ILE A 460 -17.13 -37.98 -0.63
CA ILE A 460 -17.07 -36.60 -0.12
C ILE A 460 -15.71 -35.99 -0.54
N GLY A 461 -15.77 -34.88 -1.27
CA GLY A 461 -14.62 -34.24 -1.93
C GLY A 461 -13.79 -33.30 -1.05
N TYR A 462 -13.57 -33.65 0.22
CA TYR A 462 -12.67 -32.93 1.13
C TYR A 462 -12.17 -33.85 2.26
N GLU A 463 -10.97 -33.57 2.75
CA GLU A 463 -10.38 -34.24 3.91
C GLU A 463 -10.93 -33.63 5.22
N ARG A 464 -12.17 -34.00 5.59
CA ARG A 464 -12.56 -33.92 7.00
C ARG A 464 -11.72 -34.92 7.77
N CYS A 465 -11.00 -34.44 8.78
CA CYS A 465 -10.11 -35.21 9.63
C CYS A 465 -10.84 -36.44 10.20
N SER A 466 -10.43 -37.64 9.79
CA SER A 466 -11.10 -38.91 10.14
C SER A 466 -11.22 -39.17 11.65
N PHE A 467 -10.42 -38.47 12.45
CA PHE A 467 -10.37 -38.55 13.91
C PHE A 467 -11.32 -37.59 14.64
N GLU A 468 -11.94 -36.62 13.96
CA GLU A 468 -12.90 -35.69 14.58
C GLU A 468 -14.18 -36.43 15.02
N VAL A 469 -14.59 -37.44 14.25
CA VAL A 469 -15.67 -38.39 14.60
C VAL A 469 -15.31 -39.25 15.83
N LEU A 470 -14.02 -39.32 16.19
CA LEU A 470 -13.50 -40.02 17.37
C LEU A 470 -13.15 -39.06 18.53
N GLY A 471 -13.45 -37.76 18.40
CA GLY A 471 -13.27 -36.76 19.46
C GLY A 471 -11.89 -36.10 19.53
N PHE A 472 -11.04 -36.23 18.50
CA PHE A 472 -9.73 -35.59 18.43
C PHE A 472 -9.72 -34.40 17.45
N HIS A 473 -9.06 -33.30 17.83
CA HIS A 473 -8.82 -32.17 16.94
C HIS A 473 -7.83 -32.53 15.81
N CYS A 474 -7.97 -31.87 14.66
CA CYS A 474 -7.05 -32.01 13.53
C CYS A 474 -5.61 -31.59 13.89
N CYS A 475 -4.64 -32.43 13.55
CA CYS A 475 -3.24 -32.02 13.43
C CYS A 475 -2.90 -31.88 11.94
N SER A 476 -2.31 -30.75 11.54
CA SER A 476 -1.75 -30.60 10.20
C SER A 476 -0.40 -31.31 10.10
N SER A 477 -0.23 -32.11 9.04
CA SER A 477 0.87 -33.03 8.77
C SER A 477 0.98 -34.27 9.70
N ILE A 478 1.32 -35.40 9.08
CA ILE A 478 1.80 -36.62 9.73
C ILE A 478 3.13 -36.96 9.06
N ASN A 479 4.21 -37.08 9.84
CA ASN A 479 5.46 -37.70 9.42
C ASN A 479 5.59 -39.02 10.19
N PRO A 480 5.60 -40.21 9.53
CA PRO A 480 5.51 -41.49 10.21
C PRO A 480 6.74 -41.86 11.05
N ASP A 481 7.90 -41.23 10.83
CA ASP A 481 9.17 -41.64 11.44
C ASP A 481 9.46 -41.01 12.81
N TYR A 482 8.69 -40.00 13.25
CA TYR A 482 8.90 -39.31 14.52
C TYR A 482 7.61 -39.15 15.33
N GLY A 483 7.63 -39.65 16.57
CA GLY A 483 6.45 -39.72 17.44
C GLY A 483 5.90 -38.37 17.92
N ILE A 484 4.64 -38.39 18.36
CA ILE A 484 3.85 -37.22 18.77
C ILE A 484 4.51 -36.52 19.98
N TYR A 485 4.79 -35.22 19.83
CA TYR A 485 5.13 -34.32 20.93
C TYR A 485 4.18 -33.11 20.93
N CYS A 486 3.50 -32.88 22.06
CA CYS A 486 2.78 -31.64 22.32
C CYS A 486 3.52 -30.85 23.40
N ASN A 487 3.68 -29.54 23.19
CA ASN A 487 4.34 -28.56 24.06
C ASN A 487 5.82 -28.80 24.37
N HIS A 488 6.69 -27.88 23.91
CA HIS A 488 7.56 -27.12 24.81
C HIS A 488 8.16 -25.89 24.12
N VAL A 489 8.35 -24.82 24.88
CA VAL A 489 9.11 -23.62 24.49
C VAL A 489 10.60 -23.98 24.36
N ARG A 490 11.30 -23.42 23.36
CA ARG A 490 12.76 -23.29 23.45
C ARG A 490 13.34 -22.07 22.73
N ILE A 491 14.34 -21.49 23.39
CA ILE A 491 15.24 -20.44 22.89
C ILE A 491 16.38 -21.12 22.12
N THR A 492 16.85 -20.50 21.05
CA THR A 492 18.06 -20.92 20.31
C THR A 492 19.12 -19.81 20.36
N LEU A 493 20.36 -20.19 20.69
CA LEU A 493 21.51 -19.28 20.76
C LEU A 493 22.21 -19.19 19.40
N ILE A 494 22.73 -18.00 19.08
CA ILE A 494 23.53 -17.75 17.87
C ILE A 494 24.97 -18.24 18.10
N LYS A 495 25.52 -18.97 17.12
CA LYS A 495 26.94 -19.31 17.05
C LYS A 495 27.67 -18.27 16.22
N ILE A 496 28.58 -17.51 16.84
CA ILE A 496 29.54 -16.66 16.13
C ILE A 496 30.71 -17.52 15.65
N THR A 497 31.17 -17.29 14.43
CA THR A 497 32.51 -17.68 13.95
C THR A 497 33.09 -16.54 13.13
N ASN A 498 34.37 -16.26 13.36
CA ASN A 498 35.16 -15.11 12.92
C ASN A 498 34.92 -14.63 11.48
#